data_AF-A0A3D5J715-F1
#
_entry.id   AF-A0A3D5J715-F1
#
_cell.length_a   1.000
_cell.length_b   1.000
_cell.length_c   1.000
_cell.angle_alpha   90.00
_cell.angle_beta   90.00
_cell.angle_gamma   90.00
#
_symmetry.space_group_name_H-M   'P 1'
#
loop_
_entity.id
_entity.type
_entity.pdbx_description
1 polymer ?
#
loop_
_entity_poly.entity_id
_entity_poly.type
_entity_poly.pdbx_seq_one_letter_code
_entity_poly.pdbx_strand_id
1 'polypeptide(L)'
;MRRLVVSSSCFLILTGLILTWQDHLPIDEEDLFISLLHIWVGFFFIVIFPMYAIDHLNTHRGKLRKFSWTLLSGSLQLISGIGLLISGIILLLWGDELELPVTVHYLLTFTLIAGLLAHWRIPKNK
;
A
#
# COMPACT_ATOMS: atom_id res chain seq x y z
N MET A 1 6.02 13.82 -6.72
CA MET A 1 5.34 12.98 -5.70
C MET A 1 4.57 11.80 -6.27
N ARG A 2 3.59 11.96 -7.17
CA ARG A 2 2.78 10.83 -7.69
C ARG A 2 3.60 9.61 -8.17
N ARG A 3 4.60 9.81 -9.04
CA ARG A 3 5.43 8.71 -9.56
C ARG A 3 6.15 7.96 -8.44
N LEU A 4 6.71 8.69 -7.49
CA LEU A 4 7.41 8.14 -6.32
C LEU A 4 6.48 7.26 -5.49
N VAL A 5 5.30 7.78 -5.10
CA VAL A 5 4.33 7.00 -4.32
C VAL A 5 3.88 5.75 -5.06
N VAL A 6 3.56 5.87 -6.36
CA VAL A 6 3.15 4.69 -7.16
C VAL A 6 4.28 3.66 -7.24
N SER A 7 5.51 4.08 -7.52
CA SER A 7 6.66 3.17 -7.57
C SER A 7 6.93 2.50 -6.22
N SER A 8 6.87 3.25 -5.11
CA SER A 8 6.99 2.69 -3.76
C SER A 8 5.85 1.72 -3.43
N SER A 9 4.60 2.04 -3.79
CA SER A 9 3.47 1.13 -3.61
C SER A 9 3.67 -0.16 -4.40
N CYS A 10 4.06 -0.07 -5.68
CA CYS A 10 4.35 -1.26 -6.49
C CYS A 10 5.48 -2.10 -5.88
N PHE A 11 6.56 -1.46 -5.43
CA PHE A 11 7.67 -2.14 -4.78
C PHE A 11 7.24 -2.87 -3.51
N LEU A 12 6.49 -2.20 -2.62
CA LEU A 12 6.01 -2.77 -1.36
C LEU A 12 5.03 -3.93 -1.60
N ILE A 13 4.12 -3.78 -2.58
CA ILE A 13 3.22 -4.87 -2.97
C ILE A 13 4.01 -6.09 -3.44
N LEU A 14 4.97 -5.91 -4.35
CA LEU A 14 5.73 -7.03 -4.92
C LEU A 14 6.57 -7.73 -3.85
N THR A 15 7.33 -6.96 -3.07
CA THR A 15 8.17 -7.51 -2.00
C THR A 15 7.34 -8.18 -0.90
N GLY A 16 6.21 -7.58 -0.49
CA GLY A 16 5.32 -8.19 0.50
C GLY A 16 4.70 -9.51 0.01
N LEU A 17 4.31 -9.59 -1.27
CA LEU A 17 3.81 -10.84 -1.85
C LEU A 17 4.90 -11.92 -1.95
N ILE A 18 6.14 -11.54 -2.29
CA ILE A 18 7.29 -12.47 -2.29
C ILE A 18 7.51 -13.03 -0.89
N LEU A 19 7.57 -12.17 0.13
CA LEU A 19 7.74 -12.60 1.53
C LEU A 19 6.60 -13.51 1.98
N THR A 20 5.35 -13.24 1.56
CA THR A 20 4.21 -14.08 1.93
C THR A 20 4.23 -15.46 1.25
N TRP A 21 4.79 -15.56 0.05
CA TRP A 21 4.85 -16.80 -0.73
C TRP A 21 6.21 -17.49 -0.67
N GLN A 22 7.10 -17.02 0.19
CA GLN A 22 8.47 -17.47 0.26
C GLN A 22 8.58 -18.99 0.46
N ASP A 23 7.76 -19.57 1.34
CA ASP A 23 7.73 -21.02 1.61
C ASP A 23 7.37 -21.89 0.39
N HIS A 24 6.80 -21.27 -0.66
CA HIS A 24 6.42 -21.94 -1.90
C HIS A 24 7.44 -21.69 -3.03
N LEU A 25 8.46 -20.85 -2.79
CA LEU A 25 9.52 -20.59 -3.73
C LEU A 25 10.68 -21.58 -3.51
N PRO A 26 11.40 -21.97 -4.57
CA PRO A 26 12.58 -22.84 -4.45
C PRO A 26 13.80 -22.06 -3.97
N ILE A 27 13.65 -21.30 -2.87
CA ILE A 27 14.67 -20.44 -2.28
C ILE A 27 14.74 -20.81 -0.79
N ASP A 28 15.83 -21.47 -0.39
CA ASP A 28 15.97 -22.08 0.94
C ASP A 28 16.28 -21.09 2.08
N GLU A 29 16.53 -19.82 1.79
CA GLU A 29 16.84 -18.80 2.81
C GLU A 29 15.73 -17.76 2.91
N GLU A 30 15.19 -17.52 4.12
CA GLU A 30 14.45 -16.30 4.46
C GLU A 30 15.20 -15.11 3.84
N ASP A 31 14.57 -14.40 2.89
CA ASP A 31 15.31 -13.41 2.11
C ASP A 31 15.38 -12.13 2.93
N LEU A 32 16.29 -12.14 3.91
CA LEU A 32 16.59 -11.05 4.82
C LEU A 32 16.79 -9.75 4.05
N PHE A 33 17.37 -9.83 2.84
CA PHE A 33 17.58 -8.68 1.98
C PHE A 33 16.26 -8.11 1.46
N ILE A 34 15.35 -8.95 0.93
CA ILE A 34 14.00 -8.49 0.52
C ILE A 34 13.22 -7.93 1.71
N SER A 35 13.26 -8.60 2.86
CA SER A 35 12.59 -8.14 4.08
C SER A 35 13.09 -6.76 4.53
N LEU A 36 14.41 -6.57 4.57
CA LEU A 36 15.02 -5.28 4.89
C LEU A 36 14.61 -4.20 3.90
N LEU A 37 14.61 -4.48 2.59
CA LEU A 37 14.18 -3.51 1.59
C LEU A 37 12.70 -3.16 1.73
N HIS A 38 11.83 -4.13 1.99
CA HIS A 38 10.41 -3.90 2.23
C HIS A 38 10.20 -2.95 3.41
N ILE A 39 10.90 -3.21 4.53
CA ILE A 39 10.84 -2.39 5.74
C ILE A 39 11.36 -0.96 5.46
N TRP A 40 12.52 -0.81 4.82
CA TRP A 40 13.09 0.51 4.53
C TRP A 40 12.23 1.35 3.59
N VAL A 41 11.68 0.75 2.53
CA VAL A 41 10.74 1.46 1.66
C VAL A 41 9.43 1.74 2.40
N GLY A 42 9.01 0.87 3.31
CA GLY A 42 7.86 1.08 4.18
C GLY A 42 8.04 2.30 5.09
N PHE A 43 9.21 2.42 5.73
CA PHE A 43 9.59 3.60 6.51
C PHE A 43 9.55 4.89 5.68
N PHE A 44 10.10 4.86 4.48
CA PHE A 44 10.02 6.00 3.58
C PHE A 44 8.56 6.31 3.21
N PHE A 45 7.74 5.27 3.01
CA PHE A 45 6.33 5.38 2.67
C PHE A 45 5.50 6.06 3.77
N ILE A 46 5.84 5.88 5.05
CA ILE A 46 5.20 6.57 6.19
C ILE A 46 5.18 8.09 5.98
N VAL A 47 6.21 8.65 5.34
CA VAL A 47 6.31 10.09 5.10
C VAL A 47 5.69 10.48 3.76
N ILE A 48 6.09 9.81 2.67
CA ILE A 48 5.70 10.26 1.33
C ILE A 48 4.22 10.04 1.03
N PHE A 49 3.60 9.01 1.64
CA PHE A 49 2.20 8.68 1.37
C PHE A 49 1.24 9.70 1.96
N PRO A 50 1.29 10.06 3.28
CA PRO A 50 0.43 11.10 3.83
C PRO A 50 0.62 12.46 3.15
N MET A 51 1.88 12.85 2.85
CA MET A 51 2.17 14.09 2.13
C MET A 51 1.46 14.14 0.77
N TYR A 52 1.59 13.07 -0.02
CA TYR A 52 0.92 12.98 -1.31
C TYR A 52 -0.59 12.89 -1.18
N ALA A 53 -1.12 12.15 -0.20
CA ALA A 53 -2.55 12.02 0.01
C ALA A 53 -3.20 13.38 0.34
N ILE A 54 -2.58 14.16 1.22
CA ILE A 54 -3.07 15.50 1.59
C ILE A 54 -3.03 16.44 0.38
N ASP A 55 -1.91 16.50 -0.34
CA ASP A 55 -1.77 17.31 -1.55
C ASP A 55 -2.80 16.94 -2.63
N HIS A 56 -2.99 15.63 -2.85
CA HIS A 56 -3.95 15.11 -3.81
C HIS A 56 -5.40 15.44 -3.40
N LEU A 57 -5.75 15.30 -2.12
CA LEU A 57 -7.08 15.66 -1.59
C LEU A 57 -7.35 17.16 -1.73
N ASN A 58 -6.38 18.01 -1.41
CA ASN A 58 -6.50 19.46 -1.53
C ASN A 58 -6.71 19.88 -2.99
N THR A 59 -5.92 19.31 -3.91
CA THR A 59 -6.02 19.58 -5.36
C THR A 59 -7.40 19.17 -5.92
N HIS A 60 -8.00 18.10 -5.39
CA HIS A 60 -9.24 17.53 -5.91
C HIS A 60 -10.45 17.78 -5.01
N ARG A 61 -10.37 18.73 -4.06
CA ARG A 61 -11.42 18.97 -3.06
C ARG A 61 -12.80 19.20 -3.66
N GLY A 62 -12.88 19.84 -4.83
CA GLY A 62 -14.13 20.05 -5.57
C GLY A 62 -14.77 18.74 -6.06
N LYS A 63 -13.97 17.73 -6.41
CA LYS A 63 -14.44 16.41 -6.88
C LYS A 63 -14.93 15.51 -5.74
N LEU A 64 -14.61 15.84 -4.48
CA LEU A 64 -15.08 15.10 -3.30
C LEU A 64 -16.57 15.31 -3.00
N ARG A 65 -17.18 16.35 -3.58
CA ARG A 65 -18.58 16.72 -3.31
C ARG A 65 -19.62 15.80 -3.96
N LYS A 66 -19.22 14.99 -4.92
CA LYS A 66 -20.11 14.05 -5.61
C LYS A 66 -19.49 12.68 -5.63
N PHE A 67 -20.33 11.66 -5.42
CA PHE A 67 -19.89 10.29 -5.57
C PHE A 67 -19.42 10.04 -7.01
N SER A 68 -18.27 9.38 -7.13
CA SER A 68 -17.70 8.96 -8.41
C SER A 68 -16.83 7.73 -8.21
N TRP A 69 -16.62 6.95 -9.27
CA TRP A 69 -15.67 5.84 -9.24
C TRP A 69 -14.25 6.29 -8.88
N THR A 70 -13.88 7.52 -9.25
CA THR A 70 -12.58 8.13 -8.89
C THR A 70 -12.48 8.34 -7.39
N LEU A 71 -13.56 8.84 -6.78
CA LEU A 71 -13.64 9.00 -5.32
C LEU A 71 -13.56 7.66 -4.62
N LEU A 72 -14.36 6.66 -5.05
CA LEU A 72 -14.37 5.34 -4.42
C LEU A 72 -13.00 4.67 -4.48
N SER A 73 -12.40 4.60 -5.67
CA SER A 73 -11.07 3.99 -5.85
C SER A 73 -9.97 4.75 -5.11
N GLY A 74 -10.04 6.08 -5.06
CA GLY A 74 -9.13 6.91 -4.27
C GLY A 74 -9.28 6.69 -2.77
N SER A 75 -10.51 6.56 -2.27
CA SER A 75 -10.79 6.26 -0.86
C SER A 75 -10.30 4.86 -0.48
N LEU A 76 -10.46 3.86 -1.35
CA LEU A 76 -9.92 2.52 -1.13
C LEU A 76 -8.39 2.55 -1.01
N GLN A 77 -7.70 3.29 -1.89
CA GLN A 77 -6.24 3.48 -1.80
C GLN A 77 -5.84 4.21 -0.52
N LEU A 78 -6.61 5.22 -0.10
CA LEU A 78 -6.31 5.98 1.11
C LEU A 78 -6.44 5.10 2.36
N ILE A 79 -7.57 4.41 2.50
CA ILE A 79 -7.85 3.53 3.66
C ILE A 79 -6.86 2.38 3.70
N SER A 80 -6.61 1.72 2.56
CA SER A 80 -5.62 0.64 2.49
C SER A 80 -4.21 1.13 2.78
N GLY A 81 -3.78 2.27 2.23
CA GLY A 81 -2.47 2.84 2.52
C GLY A 81 -2.30 3.18 4.01
N ILE A 82 -3.28 3.82 4.65
CA ILE A 82 -3.23 4.11 6.09
C ILE A 82 -3.19 2.81 6.90
N GLY A 83 -4.06 1.85 6.58
CA GLY A 83 -4.13 0.59 7.31
C GLY A 83 -2.86 -0.26 7.13
N LEU A 84 -2.22 -0.23 5.95
CA LEU A 84 -0.93 -0.88 5.69
C LEU A 84 0.20 -0.24 6.50
N LEU A 85 0.21 1.09 6.66
CA LEU A 85 1.17 1.76 7.53
C LEU A 85 0.99 1.31 9.00
N ILE A 86 -0.25 1.32 9.49
CA ILE A 86 -0.54 0.93 10.89
C ILE A 86 -0.18 -0.53 11.12
N SER A 87 -0.69 -1.44 10.29
CA SER A 87 -0.41 -2.87 10.43
C SER A 87 1.08 -3.19 10.19
N GLY A 88 1.75 -2.52 9.26
CA GLY A 88 3.18 -2.69 9.03
C GLY A 88 4.03 -2.24 10.22
N ILE A 89 3.67 -1.15 10.91
CA ILE A 89 4.34 -0.74 12.16
C ILE A 89 4.13 -1.79 13.26
N ILE A 90 2.93 -2.36 13.37
CA ILE A 90 2.65 -3.42 14.35
C ILE A 90 3.49 -4.66 14.03
N LEU A 91 3.53 -5.11 12.77
CA LEU A 91 4.34 -6.26 12.35
C LEU A 91 5.83 -6.02 12.55
N LEU A 92 6.32 -4.80 12.37
CA LEU A 92 7.72 -4.47 12.65
C LEU A 92 8.09 -4.66 14.13
N LEU A 93 7.15 -4.35 15.04
CA LEU A 93 7.39 -4.34 16.48
C LEU A 93 7.12 -5.69 17.15
N TRP A 94 6.17 -6.46 16.63
CA TRP A 94 5.70 -7.73 17.23
C TRP A 94 5.86 -8.94 16.31
N GLY A 95 6.38 -8.76 15.09
CA GLY A 95 6.49 -9.85 14.13
C GLY A 95 5.12 -10.43 13.74
N ASP A 96 5.14 -11.71 13.41
CA ASP A 96 3.98 -12.52 13.05
C ASP A 96 3.25 -13.15 14.26
N GLU A 97 3.69 -12.88 15.49
CA GLU A 97 3.07 -13.37 16.72
C GLU A 97 1.59 -12.95 16.86
N LEU A 98 1.18 -11.89 16.15
CA LEU A 98 -0.17 -11.37 16.14
C LEU A 98 -0.85 -11.70 14.79
N GLU A 99 -1.73 -12.72 14.80
CA GLU A 99 -2.45 -13.16 13.59
C GLU A 99 -3.30 -12.06 12.93
N LEU A 100 -3.91 -11.18 13.73
CA LEU A 100 -4.80 -10.15 13.24
C LEU A 100 -4.06 -9.09 12.39
N PRO A 101 -2.96 -8.45 12.86
CA PRO A 101 -2.11 -7.60 12.04
C PRO A 101 -1.64 -8.25 10.74
N VAL A 102 -1.20 -9.51 10.78
CA VAL A 102 -0.76 -10.25 9.57
C VAL A 102 -1.91 -10.35 8.57
N THR A 103 -3.07 -10.83 9.02
CA THR A 103 -4.26 -11.01 8.19
C THR A 103 -4.73 -9.68 7.60
N VAL A 104 -4.78 -8.63 8.42
CA VAL A 104 -5.20 -7.30 7.99
C VAL A 104 -4.20 -6.71 7.00
N HIS A 105 -2.89 -6.82 7.24
CA HIS A 105 -1.86 -6.32 6.33
C HIS A 105 -1.97 -6.99 4.95
N TYR A 106 -2.17 -8.31 4.94
CA TYR A 106 -2.36 -9.08 3.72
C TYR A 106 -3.64 -8.66 2.97
N LEU A 107 -4.79 -8.60 3.64
CA LEU A 107 -6.07 -8.20 3.02
C LEU A 107 -6.03 -6.76 2.47
N LEU A 108 -5.40 -5.84 3.20
CA LEU A 108 -5.25 -4.46 2.76
C LEU A 108 -4.32 -4.35 1.55
N THR A 109 -3.35 -5.25 1.39
CA THR A 109 -2.52 -5.31 0.18
C THR A 109 -3.36 -5.60 -1.06
N PHE A 110 -4.25 -6.59 -1.01
CA PHE A 110 -5.19 -6.86 -2.13
C PHE A 110 -6.18 -5.72 -2.34
N THR A 111 -6.65 -5.10 -1.26
CA THR A 111 -7.52 -3.93 -1.34
C THR A 111 -6.82 -2.77 -2.04
N LEU A 112 -5.54 -2.53 -1.77
CA LEU A 112 -4.73 -1.52 -2.45
C LEU A 112 -4.54 -1.86 -3.93
N ILE A 113 -4.22 -3.12 -4.26
CA ILE A 113 -4.10 -3.59 -5.65
C ILE A 113 -5.40 -3.32 -6.42
N ALA A 114 -6.55 -3.73 -5.86
CA ALA A 114 -7.85 -3.50 -6.45
C ALA A 114 -8.14 -2.00 -6.64
N GLY A 115 -7.83 -1.18 -5.62
CA GLY A 115 -7.96 0.27 -5.68
C GLY A 115 -7.09 0.90 -6.76
N LEU A 116 -5.84 0.46 -6.92
CA LEU A 116 -4.91 0.94 -7.95
C LEU A 116 -5.39 0.58 -9.36
N LEU A 117 -5.78 -0.68 -9.58
CA LEU A 117 -6.28 -1.15 -10.87
C LEU A 117 -7.58 -0.46 -11.27
N ALA A 118 -8.52 -0.31 -10.33
CA ALA A 118 -9.76 0.42 -10.57
C ALA A 118 -9.47 1.88 -10.94
N HIS A 119 -8.60 2.55 -10.21
CA HIS A 119 -8.26 3.95 -10.46
C HIS A 119 -7.50 4.17 -11.77
N TRP A 120 -6.70 3.20 -12.20
CA TRP A 120 -5.99 3.26 -13.47
C TRP A 120 -6.93 3.17 -14.68
N ARG A 121 -8.01 2.38 -14.57
CA ARG A 121 -9.01 2.19 -15.64
C ARG A 121 -10.00 3.34 -15.80
N ILE A 122 -10.09 4.25 -14.83
CA ILE A 122 -11.05 5.36 -14.91
C ILE A 122 -10.56 6.39 -15.94
N PRO A 123 -11.40 6.77 -16.93
CA PRO A 123 -11.06 7.81 -17.89
C PRO A 123 -10.74 9.11 -17.17
N LYS A 124 -9.54 9.63 -17.41
CA LYS A 124 -9.15 10.95 -16.92
C LYS A 124 -9.71 11.98 -17.88
N ASN A 125 -10.99 12.32 -17.73
CA ASN A 125 -11.53 13.49 -18.40
C ASN A 125 -10.73 14.70 -17.88
N LYS A 126 -9.91 15.25 -18.77
CA LYS A 126 -9.10 16.46 -18.53
C LYS A 126 -10.03 17.66 -18.40
#